data_AF-A0A9D4DC19-F1
#
_entry.id   AF-A0A9D4DC19-F1
#
_cell.length_a   1.000
_cell.length_b   1.000
_cell.length_c   1.000
_cell.angle_alpha   90.00
_cell.angle_beta   90.00
_cell.angle_gamma   90.00
#
_symmetry.space_group_name_H-M   'P 1'
#
loop_
_entity.id
_entity.type
_entity.pdbx_description
1 polymer ?
#
loop_
_entity_poly.entity_id
_entity_poly.type
_entity_poly.pdbx_seq_one_letter_code
_entity_poly.pdbx_strand_id
1 'polypeptide(L)' 'MALVYFSVGGNLYQNSPVKYDFIQDDVVEYSRPVMIKLNNNVGQYVRLQLYFDAKWIMISEVQFISGRQPKI' A
#
# COMPACT_ATOMS: atom_id res chain seq x y z
N MET A 1 4.60 -7.23 5.85
CA MET A 1 5.02 -6.75 4.50
C MET A 1 3.80 -6.38 3.66
N ALA A 2 3.91 -5.39 2.79
CA ALA A 2 2.92 -5.03 1.79
C ALA A 2 3.57 -4.86 0.41
N LEU A 3 2.88 -5.32 -0.65
CA LEU A 3 3.24 -5.09 -2.05
C LEU A 3 2.11 -4.36 -2.77
N VAL A 4 2.44 -3.26 -3.44
CA VAL A 4 1.49 -2.43 -4.19
C VAL A 4 1.82 -2.47 -5.67
N TYR A 5 0.92 -3.03 -6.46
CA TYR A 5 1.03 -3.13 -7.91
C TYR A 5 0.07 -2.16 -8.58
N PHE A 6 0.46 -1.66 -9.76
CA PHE A 6 -0.31 -0.72 -10.56
C PHE A 6 -0.56 -1.31 -11.95
N SER A 7 -1.72 -1.00 -12.52
CA SER A 7 -2.08 -1.33 -13.89
C SER A 7 -2.91 -0.22 -14.52
N VAL A 8 -2.69 0.03 -15.81
CA VAL A 8 -3.52 0.94 -16.60
C VAL A 8 -4.76 0.24 -17.13
N GLY A 9 -4.69 -1.06 -17.45
CA GLY A 9 -5.77 -1.83 -18.10
C GLY A 9 -6.35 -2.98 -17.29
N GLY A 10 -5.95 -3.16 -16.03
CA GLY A 10 -6.48 -4.16 -15.10
C GLY A 10 -5.99 -5.60 -15.31
N ASN A 11 -5.55 -5.97 -16.52
CA ASN A 11 -5.15 -7.34 -16.84
C ASN A 11 -3.66 -7.63 -16.59
N LEU A 12 -2.80 -6.63 -16.78
CA LEU A 12 -1.35 -6.74 -16.61
C LEU A 12 -0.89 -5.70 -15.59
N TYR A 13 -0.24 -6.17 -14.54
CA TYR A 13 0.33 -5.32 -13.49
C TYR A 13 1.82 -5.15 -13.71
N GLN A 14 2.36 -3.99 -13.30
CA GLN A 14 3.80 -3.73 -13.40
C GLN A 14 4.63 -4.78 -12.64
N ASN A 15 5.79 -5.14 -13.19
CA ASN A 15 6.64 -6.18 -12.62
C ASN A 15 7.31 -5.76 -11.29
N SER A 16 7.51 -4.46 -11.09
CA SER A 16 8.13 -3.93 -9.88
C SER A 16 7.08 -3.28 -8.98
N PRO A 17 6.55 -3.99 -7.96
CA PRO A 17 5.66 -3.38 -6.99
C PRO A 17 6.40 -2.38 -6.11
N VAL A 18 5.67 -1.45 -5.50
CA VAL A 18 6.17 -0.75 -4.31
C VAL A 18 6.13 -1.75 -3.17
N LYS A 19 7.30 -2.02 -2.58
CA LYS A 19 7.42 -2.85 -1.38
C LYS A 19 7.47 -1.95 -0.14
N TYR A 20 6.72 -2.35 0.88
CA TYR A 20 6.74 -1.70 2.18
C TYR A 20 6.83 -2.74 3.30
N ASP A 21 7.82 -2.59 4.15
CA ASP A 21 8.01 -3.41 5.33
C ASP A 21 7.61 -2.60 6.55
N PHE A 22 6.51 -3.02 7.18
CA PHE A 22 6.03 -2.43 8.42
C PHE A 22 6.76 -3.11 9.58
N ILE A 23 7.28 -2.31 10.52
CA ILE A 23 7.82 -2.83 11.77
C ILE A 23 6.67 -2.79 12.77
N GLN A 24 6.24 -3.96 13.21
CA GLN A 24 5.21 -4.08 14.22
C GLN A 24 5.74 -3.59 15.58
N ASP A 25 4.92 -2.81 16.28
CA ASP A 25 5.14 -2.43 17.67
C ASP A 25 4.27 -3.34 18.54
N ASP A 26 4.87 -4.38 19.12
CA ASP A 26 4.17 -5.40 19.91
C ASP A 26 3.82 -4.94 21.33
N VAL A 27 4.26 -3.75 21.73
CA VAL A 27 4.06 -3.25 23.10
C VAL A 27 2.72 -2.51 23.22
N VAL A 28 2.18 -1.99 22.12
CA VAL A 28 1.04 -1.07 22.13
C VAL A 28 -0.04 -1.55 21.15
N GLU A 29 -1.22 -1.91 21.66
CA GLU A 29 -2.33 -2.52 20.91
C GLU A 29 -3.22 -1.54 20.12
N TYR A 30 -2.88 -0.25 20.05
CA TYR A 30 -3.70 0.73 19.33
C TYR A 30 -3.58 0.59 17.81
N SER A 31 -4.68 0.86 17.09
CA SER A 31 -4.64 0.96 15.63
C SER A 31 -3.77 2.14 15.18
N ARG A 32 -2.96 1.92 14.15
CA ARG A 32 -2.07 2.95 13.60
C ARG A 32 -2.30 3.11 12.09
N PRO A 33 -2.24 4.35 11.56
CA PRO A 33 -2.24 4.56 10.12
C PRO A 33 -0.94 4.04 9.51
N VAL A 34 -1.04 3.28 8.43
CA VAL A 34 0.11 2.79 7.66
C VAL A 34 0.22 3.57 6.35
N MET A 35 1.28 4.36 6.22
CA MET A 35 1.50 5.24 5.07
C MET A 35 2.51 4.62 4.09
N ILE A 36 2.01 4.18 2.93
CA ILE A 36 2.84 3.61 1.85
C ILE A 36 3.03 4.65 0.74
N LYS A 37 4.27 5.03 0.46
CA LYS A 37 4.60 5.95 -0.65
C LYS A 37 4.42 5.24 -1.98
N LEU A 38 3.48 5.71 -2.81
CA LEU A 38 3.17 5.10 -4.11
C LEU A 38 4.20 5.43 -5.22
N ASN A 39 5.21 6.25 -4.92
CA ASN A 39 6.32 6.62 -5.82
C ASN A 39 5.88 7.15 -7.20
N ASN A 40 4.78 7.91 -7.26
CA ASN A 40 4.22 8.47 -8.48
C ASN A 40 3.91 7.44 -9.59
N ASN A 41 3.74 6.16 -9.24
CA ASN A 41 3.33 5.14 -10.20
C ASN A 41 1.93 5.48 -10.72
N VAL A 42 1.77 5.35 -12.04
CA VAL A 42 0.51 5.65 -12.74
C VAL A 42 -0.25 4.35 -12.97
N GLY A 43 -1.51 4.31 -12.54
CA GLY A 43 -2.41 3.20 -12.80
C GLY A 43 -3.86 3.56 -12.50
N GLN A 44 -4.78 3.00 -13.28
CA GLN A 44 -6.22 3.06 -12.99
C GLN A 44 -6.60 1.98 -11.96
N TYR A 45 -5.85 0.88 -11.92
CA TYR A 45 -6.08 -0.25 -11.03
C TYR A 45 -4.89 -0.42 -10.09
N VAL A 46 -5.19 -0.61 -8.80
CA VAL A 46 -4.21 -0.93 -7.77
C VAL A 46 -4.50 -2.32 -7.22
N ARG A 47 -3.47 -3.15 -7.09
CA ARG A 47 -3.55 -4.43 -6.39
C ARG A 47 -2.64 -4.37 -5.16
N LEU A 48 -3.27 -4.48 -3.99
CA LEU A 48 -2.60 -4.58 -2.70
C LEU A 48 -2.47 -6.05 -2.31
N GLN A 49 -1.25 -6.47 -1.96
CA GLN A 49 -1.01 -7.74 -1.29
C GLN A 49 -0.48 -7.45 0.10
N LEU A 50 -1.25 -7.82 1.11
CA LEU A 50 -0.92 -7.64 2.52
C LEU A 50 -0.58 -9.01 3.11
N TYR A 51 0.59 -9.10 3.72
CA TYR A 51 1.08 -10.34 4.31
C TYR A 51 0.84 -10.32 5.81
N PHE A 52 0.29 -11.42 6.32
CA PHE A 52 0.07 -11.63 7.74
C PHE A 52 1.40 -11.68 8.48
N ASP A 53 1.51 -10.85 9.51
CA ASP A 53 2.59 -10.94 10.51
C ASP A 53 2.08 -11.59 11.81
N ALA A 54 0.75 -11.69 11.95
CA ALA A 54 0.04 -12.34 13.05
C ALA A 54 -1.13 -13.19 12.51
N LYS A 55 -1.94 -13.76 13.41
CA LYS A 55 -3.08 -14.62 13.01
C LYS A 55 -4.15 -13.88 12.18
N TRP A 56 -4.34 -12.58 12.44
CA TRP A 56 -5.36 -11.76 11.80
C TRP A 56 -4.78 -10.45 11.30
N ILE A 57 -5.36 -9.90 10.24
CA ILE A 57 -5.14 -8.52 9.80
C ILE A 57 -6.47 -7.80 9.97
N MET A 58 -6.47 -6.70 10.73
CA MET A 58 -7.62 -5.83 10.88
C MET A 58 -7.40 -4.56 10.06
N ILE A 59 -8.39 -4.19 9.23
CA ILE A 59 -8.34 -3.00 8.38
C ILE A 59 -9.68 -2.29 8.53
N SER A 60 -9.65 -1.04 8.98
CA SER A 60 -10.86 -0.21 9.06
C SER A 60 -11.12 0.54 7.76
N GLU A 61 -10.07 1.07 7.14
CA GLU A 61 -10.18 1.94 5.97
C GLU A 61 -8.92 1.88 5.10
N VAL A 62 -9.08 2.09 3.80
CA VAL A 62 -8.00 2.27 2.83
C VAL A 62 -8.27 3.53 2.01
N GLN A 63 -7.34 4.47 2.02
CA GLN A 63 -7.41 5.72 1.25
C GLN A 63 -6.28 5.80 0.23
N PHE A 64 -6.57 6.34 -0.96
CA PHE A 64 -5.58 6.65 -1.98
C PHE A 64 -5.45 8.15 -2.18
N ILE A 65 -4.25 8.68 -2.00
CA ILE A 65 -3.91 10.06 -2.36
C ILE A 65 -3.24 10.01 -3.73
N SER A 66 -3.97 10.46 -4.76
CA SER A 66 -3.51 10.49 -6.15
C SER A 66 -3.62 11.92 -6.71
N GLY A 67 -2.75 12.31 -7.65
CA GLY A 67 -2.75 13.64 -8.25
C GLY A 67 -1.37 14.16 -8.65
N ARG A 68 -1.33 15.30 -9.36
CA ARG A 68 -0.10 16.01 -9.72
C ARG A 68 0.54 16.52 -8.43
N GLN A 69 1.78 16.12 -8.14
CA GLN A 69 2.55 16.77 -7.06
C GLN A 69 2.54 18.29 -7.30
N PRO A 70 2.23 19.12 -6.30
CA PRO A 70 2.44 20.55 -6.43
C PRO A 70 3.92 20.74 -6.73
N LYS A 71 4.24 21.35 -7.87
CA LYS A 71 5.58 21.85 -8.12
C LYS A 71 5.83 22.91 -7.03
N ILE A 72 6.84 22.65 -6.20
CA ILE A 72 7.43 23.66 -5.33
C ILE A 72 8.09 24.72 -6.21
#